data_AF-A0A3G8GV88-F1
#
_entry.id   AF-A0A3G8GV88-F1
#
_cell.length_a   1.000
_cell.length_b   1.000
_cell.length_c   1.000
_cell.angle_alpha   90.00
_cell.angle_beta   90.00
_cell.angle_gamma   90.00
#
_symmetry.space_group_name_H-M   'P 1'
#
loop_
_entity.id
_entity.type
_entity.pdbx_description
1 polymer ?
#
loop_
_entity_poly.entity_id
_entity_poly.type
_entity_poly.pdbx_seq_one_letter_code
_entity_poly.pdbx_strand_id
1 'polypeptide(L)'
;MLNAISNETTAGLELAVALELFCVTLDWQPGDDEQGDYSVSVWAVDEDDAIRQVAEEMADSGEKSFETEAERVAYIQCVIDGAGQYAAEHVKNRLLSDLDNLLRNDRPEALKAIKAILDGADPAGSTTPAADDAKRSDPPAQ
;
A
#
# COMPACT_ATOMS: atom_id res chain seq x y z
N MET A 1 26.06 -28.15 39.09
CA MET A 1 26.50 -26.87 38.50
C MET A 1 26.53 -27.08 36.99
N LEU A 2 25.57 -26.51 36.26
CA LEU A 2 25.50 -26.59 34.80
C LEU A 2 26.52 -25.63 34.20
N ASN A 3 27.44 -26.13 33.38
CA ASN A 3 28.27 -25.29 32.52
C ASN A 3 27.47 -24.98 31.25
N ALA A 4 27.23 -23.69 31.05
CA ALA A 4 26.55 -23.14 29.89
C ALA A 4 27.37 -23.40 28.62
N ILE A 5 26.69 -23.95 27.60
CA ILE A 5 27.15 -23.96 26.22
C ILE A 5 26.87 -22.55 25.69
N SER A 6 27.93 -21.79 25.40
CA SER A 6 27.83 -20.58 24.60
C SER A 6 27.41 -20.98 23.19
N ASN A 7 26.15 -20.77 22.84
CA ASN A 7 25.74 -20.70 21.45
C ASN A 7 26.00 -19.26 20.98
N GLU A 8 27.05 -19.11 20.19
CA GLU A 8 27.34 -17.92 19.42
C GLU A 8 26.10 -17.55 18.60
N THR A 9 25.53 -16.38 18.90
CA THR A 9 24.42 -15.82 18.16
C THR A 9 25.00 -15.21 16.89
N THR A 10 24.91 -15.93 15.78
CA THR A 10 25.06 -15.36 14.44
C THR A 10 23.91 -14.37 14.24
N ALA A 11 24.16 -13.10 14.59
CA ALA A 11 23.29 -11.99 14.25
C ALA A 11 23.41 -11.75 12.74
N GLY A 12 22.71 -12.58 11.95
CA GLY A 12 22.37 -12.22 10.58
C GLY A 12 21.43 -11.03 10.64
N LEU A 13 21.85 -9.89 10.08
CA LEU A 13 20.97 -8.78 9.76
C LEU A 13 20.00 -9.29 8.67
N GLU A 14 18.90 -9.91 9.07
CA GLU A 14 17.72 -9.99 8.21
C GLU A 14 17.19 -8.56 8.11
N LEU A 15 17.61 -7.85 7.06
CA LEU A 15 16.98 -6.60 6.68
C LEU A 15 15.53 -6.97 6.31
N ALA A 16 14.59 -6.76 7.22
CA ALA A 16 13.19 -6.95 6.94
C ALA A 16 12.83 -6.05 5.75
N VAL A 17 12.61 -6.67 4.59
CA VAL A 17 12.20 -5.95 3.39
C VAL A 17 10.79 -5.44 3.65
N ALA A 18 10.64 -4.12 3.74
CA ALA A 18 9.34 -3.51 3.90
C ALA A 18 8.60 -3.60 2.55
N LEU A 19 7.54 -4.40 2.52
CA LEU A 19 6.63 -4.43 1.37
C LEU A 19 5.63 -3.29 1.50
N GLU A 20 5.38 -2.63 0.38
CA GLU A 20 4.36 -1.60 0.24
C GLU A 20 3.30 -2.04 -0.77
N LEU A 21 2.08 -1.54 -0.61
CA LEU A 21 0.97 -1.88 -1.51
C LEU A 21 0.90 -0.86 -2.64
N PHE A 22 1.06 -1.34 -3.87
CA PHE A 22 0.96 -0.56 -5.09
C PHE A 22 -0.33 -0.90 -5.83
N CYS A 23 -0.94 0.10 -6.47
CA CYS A 23 -1.91 -0.09 -7.53
C CYS A 23 -1.17 0.08 -8.85
N VAL A 24 -1.21 -0.95 -9.69
CA VAL A 24 -0.50 -1.01 -10.95
C VAL A 24 -1.51 -1.00 -12.08
N THR A 25 -1.29 -0.16 -13.09
CA THR A 25 -2.08 -0.07 -14.31
C THR A 25 -1.16 -0.18 -15.53
N LEU A 26 -1.36 -1.23 -16.32
CA LEU A 26 -0.55 -1.55 -17.52
C LEU A 26 -1.45 -1.78 -18.73
N ASP A 27 -0.93 -1.53 -19.93
CA ASP A 27 -1.62 -1.88 -21.17
C ASP A 27 -1.62 -3.40 -21.38
N TRP A 28 -2.79 -4.02 -21.54
CA TRP A 28 -2.86 -5.49 -21.73
C TRP A 28 -2.28 -5.97 -23.07
N GLN A 29 -2.27 -5.09 -24.08
CA GLN A 29 -1.57 -5.27 -25.36
C GLN A 29 -0.87 -3.97 -25.78
N PRO A 30 0.37 -3.74 -25.33
CA PRO A 30 1.13 -2.56 -25.71
C PRO A 30 1.36 -2.54 -27.22
N GLY A 31 0.91 -1.48 -27.90
CA GLY A 31 1.12 -1.28 -29.34
C GLY A 31 0.07 -1.91 -30.26
N ASP A 32 -1.02 -2.44 -29.73
CA ASP A 32 -2.19 -2.93 -30.47
C ASP A 32 -3.33 -1.88 -30.46
N ASP A 33 -4.14 -1.81 -31.51
CA ASP A 33 -5.27 -0.88 -31.60
C ASP A 33 -6.46 -1.30 -30.71
N GLU A 34 -6.49 -2.54 -30.25
CA GLU A 34 -7.45 -3.03 -29.25
C GLU A 34 -6.95 -2.86 -27.79
N GLN A 35 -5.87 -2.11 -27.55
CA GLN A 35 -5.33 -1.91 -26.19
C GLN A 35 -6.36 -1.39 -25.17
N GLY A 36 -6.14 -1.75 -23.91
CA GLY A 36 -6.89 -1.23 -22.77
C GLY A 36 -6.12 -1.41 -21.46
N ASP A 37 -6.75 -0.97 -20.37
CA ASP A 37 -6.09 -0.90 -19.08
C ASP A 37 -6.30 -2.19 -18.27
N TYR A 38 -5.21 -2.83 -17.87
CA TYR A 38 -5.18 -3.87 -16.85
C TYR A 38 -4.77 -3.27 -15.52
N SER A 39 -5.62 -3.35 -14.48
CA SER A 39 -5.34 -2.73 -13.18
C SER A 39 -5.46 -3.71 -12.01
N VAL A 40 -4.40 -3.83 -11.21
CA VAL A 40 -4.30 -4.76 -10.07
C VAL A 40 -3.55 -4.10 -8.91
N SER A 41 -3.77 -4.59 -7.69
CA SER A 41 -2.99 -4.17 -6.51
C SER A 41 -2.03 -5.27 -6.07
N VAL A 42 -0.76 -4.93 -5.85
CA VAL A 42 0.31 -5.89 -5.50
C VAL A 42 1.16 -5.38 -4.34
N TRP A 43 1.62 -6.29 -3.48
CA TRP A 43 2.63 -6.01 -2.47
C TRP A 43 4.01 -6.16 -3.09
N ALA A 44 4.78 -5.07 -3.12
CA ALA A 44 6.08 -5.02 -3.77
C ALA A 44 7.07 -4.21 -2.95
N VAL A 45 8.36 -4.36 -3.26
CA VAL A 45 9.43 -3.62 -2.58
C VAL A 45 9.59 -2.20 -3.12
N ASP A 46 9.24 -2.00 -4.39
CA ASP A 46 9.28 -0.74 -5.11
C ASP A 46 8.35 -0.80 -6.34
N GLU A 47 8.29 0.31 -7.10
CA GLU A 47 7.45 0.46 -8.29
C GLU A 47 7.87 -0.49 -9.43
N ASP A 48 9.17 -0.67 -9.66
CA ASP A 48 9.70 -1.54 -10.71
C ASP A 48 9.35 -3.01 -10.44
N ASP A 49 9.50 -3.43 -9.18
CA ASP A 49 9.10 -4.75 -8.72
C ASP A 49 7.59 -4.97 -8.86
N ALA A 50 6.77 -3.97 -8.53
CA ALA A 50 5.32 -4.03 -8.69
C ALA A 50 4.92 -4.21 -10.16
N ILE A 51 5.50 -3.42 -11.07
CA ILE A 51 5.25 -3.49 -12.51
C ILE A 51 5.66 -4.86 -13.06
N ARG A 52 6.85 -5.35 -12.69
CA ARG A 52 7.36 -6.66 -13.14
C ARG A 52 6.45 -7.80 -12.66
N GLN A 53 6.02 -7.79 -11.39
CA GLN A 53 5.12 -8.81 -10.86
C GLN A 53 3.79 -8.86 -11.65
N VAL A 54 3.21 -7.69 -11.96
CA VAL A 54 1.95 -7.64 -12.72
C VAL A 54 2.16 -8.04 -14.18
N ALA A 55 3.28 -7.66 -14.81
CA ALA A 55 3.61 -8.11 -16.16
C ALA A 55 3.79 -9.65 -16.24
N GLU A 56 4.41 -10.26 -15.23
CA GLU A 56 4.49 -11.71 -15.08
C GLU A 56 3.11 -12.36 -14.91
N GLU A 57 2.26 -11.80 -14.04
CA GLU A 57 0.87 -12.25 -13.86
C GLU A 57 0.08 -12.19 -15.17
N MET A 58 0.19 -11.08 -15.94
CA MET A 58 -0.48 -10.93 -17.23
C MET A 58 -0.03 -12.00 -18.23
N ALA A 59 1.28 -12.29 -18.26
CA ALA A 59 1.82 -13.37 -19.10
C ALA A 59 1.31 -14.76 -18.69
N ASP A 60 1.03 -14.95 -17.39
CA ASP A 60 0.59 -16.23 -16.83
C ASP A 60 -0.95 -16.37 -16.73
N SER A 61 -1.70 -15.30 -17.02
CA SER A 61 -3.17 -15.26 -16.97
C SER A 61 -3.88 -16.24 -17.90
N GLY A 62 -3.19 -16.67 -18.97
CA GLY A 62 -3.73 -17.54 -20.02
C GLY A 62 -4.56 -16.82 -21.09
N GLU A 63 -4.69 -15.49 -21.03
CA GLU A 63 -5.34 -14.69 -22.10
C GLU A 63 -4.53 -14.68 -23.40
N LYS A 64 -3.20 -14.79 -23.29
CA LYS A 64 -2.27 -14.96 -24.39
C LYS A 64 -1.50 -16.27 -24.21
N SER A 65 -1.45 -17.09 -25.25
CA SER A 65 -0.62 -18.30 -25.26
C SER A 65 0.74 -18.00 -25.89
N PHE A 66 1.80 -18.50 -25.27
CA PHE A 66 3.16 -18.44 -25.78
C PHE A 66 3.61 -19.84 -26.18
N GLU A 67 4.26 -19.98 -27.34
CA GLU A 67 4.79 -21.28 -27.79
C GLU A 67 6.13 -21.58 -27.12
N THR A 68 6.85 -20.53 -26.69
CA THR A 68 8.17 -20.65 -26.05
C THR A 68 8.32 -19.72 -24.86
N GLU A 69 9.22 -20.06 -23.93
CA GLU A 69 9.59 -19.18 -22.82
C GLU A 69 10.21 -17.87 -23.31
N ALA A 70 10.93 -17.89 -24.44
CA ALA A 70 11.53 -16.68 -25.01
C ALA A 70 10.46 -15.66 -25.45
N GLU A 71 9.33 -16.13 -25.99
CA GLU A 71 8.19 -15.28 -26.35
C GLU A 71 7.49 -14.71 -25.12
N ARG A 72 7.32 -15.53 -24.07
CA ARG A 72 6.78 -15.08 -22.78
C ARG A 72 7.64 -13.98 -22.17
N VAL A 73 8.96 -14.18 -22.11
CA VAL A 73 9.91 -13.18 -21.60
C VAL A 73 9.91 -11.90 -22.45
N ALA A 74 9.84 -12.02 -23.78
CA ALA A 74 9.77 -10.87 -24.67
C ALA A 74 8.46 -10.07 -24.48
N TYR A 75 7.34 -10.74 -24.21
CA TYR A 75 6.08 -10.09 -23.88
C TYR A 75 6.16 -9.34 -22.55
N ILE A 76 6.67 -9.97 -21.50
CA ILE A 76 6.86 -9.33 -20.19
C ILE A 76 7.71 -8.06 -20.35
N GLN A 77 8.84 -8.15 -21.07
CA GLN A 77 9.68 -6.98 -21.31
C GLN A 77 8.97 -5.89 -22.11
N CYS A 78 8.16 -6.26 -23.11
CA CYS A 78 7.36 -5.30 -23.89
C CYS A 78 6.35 -4.54 -23.01
N VAL A 79 5.68 -5.25 -22.09
CA VAL A 79 4.74 -4.64 -21.12
C VAL A 79 5.47 -3.69 -20.17
N ILE A 80 6.63 -4.11 -19.64
CA ILE A 80 7.46 -3.27 -18.77
C ILE A 80 7.96 -2.02 -19.51
N ASP A 81 8.47 -2.16 -20.72
CA ASP A 81 8.97 -1.05 -21.54
C ASP A 81 7.84 -0.08 -21.96
N GLY A 82 6.62 -0.60 -22.11
CA GLY A 82 5.41 0.17 -22.39
C GLY A 82 4.81 0.85 -21.15
N ALA A 83 5.27 0.52 -19.94
CA ALA A 83 4.73 1.06 -18.70
C ALA A 83 4.95 2.59 -18.65
N GLY A 84 3.85 3.33 -18.48
CA GLY A 84 3.90 4.77 -18.31
C GLY A 84 4.52 5.18 -16.96
N GLN A 85 4.90 6.46 -16.85
CA GLN A 85 5.47 7.03 -15.61
C GLN A 85 4.56 6.96 -14.37
N TYR A 86 3.28 6.60 -14.55
CA TYR A 86 2.27 6.44 -13.49
C TYR A 86 1.70 5.02 -13.47
N ALA A 87 2.43 4.06 -14.03
CA ALA A 87 2.00 2.67 -14.11
C ALA A 87 1.92 2.00 -12.73
N ALA A 88 2.66 2.48 -11.73
CA ALA A 88 2.56 2.03 -10.35
C ALA A 88 2.43 3.23 -9.41
N GLU A 89 1.43 3.19 -8.53
CA GLU A 89 1.24 4.20 -7.50
C GLU A 89 1.02 3.54 -6.13
N HIS A 90 1.66 4.06 -5.09
CA HIS A 90 1.40 3.62 -3.72
C HIS A 90 -0.08 3.83 -3.38
N VAL A 91 -0.78 2.76 -2.97
CA VAL A 91 -2.21 2.80 -2.61
C VAL A 91 -2.47 3.82 -1.52
N LYS A 92 -1.56 3.95 -0.55
CA LYS A 92 -1.64 4.95 0.51
C LYS A 92 -1.68 6.38 -0.05
N ASN A 93 -0.82 6.69 -1.02
CA ASN A 93 -0.75 8.04 -1.61
C ASN A 93 -2.01 8.37 -2.40
N ARG A 94 -2.50 7.41 -3.20
CA ARG A 94 -3.76 7.55 -3.95
C ARG A 94 -4.94 7.78 -3.01
N LEU A 95 -5.08 6.94 -1.98
CA LEU A 95 -6.13 7.09 -0.97
C LEU A 95 -6.06 8.45 -0.27
N LEU A 96 -4.86 8.90 0.10
CA LEU A 96 -4.67 10.20 0.74
C LEU A 96 -5.08 11.35 -0.16
N SER A 97 -4.77 11.27 -1.46
CA SER A 97 -5.19 12.25 -2.47
C SER A 97 -6.72 12.31 -2.59
N ASP A 98 -7.37 11.15 -2.74
CA ASP A 98 -8.83 11.06 -2.87
C ASP A 98 -9.56 11.59 -1.62
N LEU A 99 -9.06 11.24 -0.43
CA LEU A 99 -9.59 11.75 0.84
C LEU A 99 -9.42 13.25 0.96
N ASP A 100 -8.29 13.79 0.50
CA ASP A 100 -8.01 15.22 0.55
C ASP A 100 -8.97 15.99 -0.39
N ASN A 101 -9.18 15.49 -1.62
CA ASN A 101 -10.16 16.04 -2.55
C ASN A 101 -11.59 16.01 -2.01
N LEU A 102 -11.96 14.94 -1.32
CA LEU A 102 -13.32 14.75 -0.81
C LEU A 102 -13.60 15.55 0.48
N LEU A 103 -12.63 15.66 1.37
CA LEU A 103 -12.87 16.09 2.77
C LEU A 103 -12.21 17.39 3.16
N ARG A 104 -11.23 17.91 2.39
CA ARG A 104 -10.44 19.09 2.79
C ARG A 104 -11.29 20.30 3.16
N ASN A 105 -12.35 20.55 2.40
CA ASN A 105 -13.19 21.75 2.58
C ASN A 105 -14.33 21.50 3.57
N ASP A 106 -14.96 20.33 3.51
CA ASP A 106 -16.19 20.05 4.27
C ASP A 106 -15.93 19.45 5.66
N ARG A 107 -14.86 18.66 5.80
CA ARG A 107 -14.55 17.90 7.03
C ARG A 107 -13.04 17.81 7.30
N PRO A 108 -12.34 18.95 7.48
CA PRO A 108 -10.89 18.97 7.68
C PRO A 108 -10.43 18.18 8.92
N GLU A 109 -11.21 18.19 10.01
CA GLU A 109 -10.87 17.43 11.23
C GLU A 109 -11.00 15.91 11.03
N ALA A 110 -11.98 15.46 10.25
CA ALA A 110 -12.12 14.04 9.91
C ALA A 110 -10.95 13.60 9.01
N LEU A 111 -10.57 14.42 8.03
CA LEU A 111 -9.41 14.19 7.19
C LEU A 111 -8.12 14.06 8.03
N LYS A 112 -7.93 14.95 9.01
CA LYS A 112 -6.78 14.89 9.92
C LYS A 112 -6.74 13.60 10.74
N ALA A 113 -7.87 13.18 11.30
CA ALA A 113 -7.97 11.95 12.07
C ALA A 113 -7.66 10.70 11.20
N ILE A 114 -8.19 10.64 9.97
CA ILE A 114 -7.94 9.53 9.06
C ILE A 114 -6.46 9.48 8.65
N LYS A 115 -5.84 10.63 8.34
CA LYS A 115 -4.39 10.70 8.05
C LYS A 115 -3.55 10.14 9.20
N ALA A 116 -3.86 10.54 10.43
CA ALA A 116 -3.16 10.03 11.61
C ALA A 116 -3.27 8.50 11.76
N ILE A 117 -4.47 7.93 11.52
CA ILE A 117 -4.66 6.47 11.57
C ILE A 117 -3.85 5.76 10.47
N LEU A 118 -3.82 6.30 9.25
CA LEU A 118 -3.04 5.75 8.14
C LEU A 118 -1.51 5.87 8.34
N ASP A 119 -1.08 6.81 9.18
CA ASP A 119 0.31 6.94 9.63
C ASP A 119 0.64 6.06 10.84
N GLY A 120 -0.31 5.23 11.29
CA GLY A 120 -0.12 4.28 12.38
C GLY A 120 -0.35 4.86 13.78
N ALA A 121 -0.98 6.03 13.90
CA ALA A 121 -1.39 6.56 15.20
C ALA A 121 -2.51 5.69 15.80
N ASP A 122 -2.39 5.39 17.10
CA ASP A 122 -3.43 4.68 17.83
C ASP A 122 -4.67 5.59 17.99
N PRO A 123 -5.85 5.20 17.44
CA PRO A 123 -7.06 6.02 17.53
C PRO A 123 -7.54 6.24 18.98
N ALA A 124 -7.05 5.46 19.95
CA ALA A 124 -7.44 5.58 21.36
C ALA A 124 -6.82 6.79 22.10
N GLY A 125 -5.87 7.53 21.49
CA GLY A 125 -5.17 8.65 22.15
C GLY A 125 -5.86 10.02 22.10
N SER A 126 -6.94 10.19 21.33
CA SER A 126 -7.49 11.51 21.00
C SER A 126 -8.83 11.87 21.67
N THR A 127 -9.30 11.10 22.66
CA THR A 127 -10.46 11.52 23.48
C THR A 127 -9.99 12.04 24.82
N THR A 128 -9.48 13.27 24.86
CA THR A 128 -9.58 14.05 26.09
C THR A 128 -11.04 14.51 26.18
N PRO A 129 -11.83 14.07 27.17
CA PRO A 129 -13.13 14.68 27.40
C PRO A 129 -12.86 16.14 27.82
N ALA A 130 -13.55 17.09 27.19
CA ALA A 130 -13.61 18.44 27.72
C ALA A 130 -14.06 18.33 29.18
N ALA A 131 -13.20 18.74 30.12
CA ALA A 131 -13.58 18.91 31.51
C ALA A 131 -14.55 20.08 31.57
N ASP A 132 -15.84 19.79 31.37
CA ASP A 132 -16.91 20.75 31.60
C ASP A 132 -17.14 20.79 33.12
N ASP A 133 -16.50 21.78 33.72
CA ASP A 133 -16.50 22.10 35.14
C ASP A 133 -17.87 22.70 35.54
N ALA A 134 -18.93 21.89 35.43
CA ALA A 134 -20.27 22.26 35.82
C ALA A 134 -20.54 21.82 37.27
N LYS A 135 -20.18 22.72 38.20
CA LYS A 135 -20.66 22.81 39.59
C LYS A 135 -21.98 22.05 39.82
N ARG A 136 -21.94 20.89 40.48
CA ARG A 136 -23.08 20.35 41.21
C ARG A 136 -22.93 20.73 42.67
N SER A 137 -23.68 21.75 43.07
CA SER A 137 -23.94 22.09 44.46
C SER A 137 -24.61 20.92 45.18
N ASP A 138 -24.09 20.56 46.35
CA ASP A 138 -24.71 19.60 47.26
C ASP A 138 -26.12 20.05 47.69
N PRO A 139 -27.11 19.15 47.79
CA PRO A 139 -28.39 19.46 48.44
C PRO A 139 -28.24 19.46 49.97
N PRO A 140 -29.05 20.25 50.70
CA PRO A 140 -28.96 20.31 52.15
C PRO A 140 -29.53 19.02 52.77
N ALA A 141 -28.81 18.48 53.75
CA ALA A 141 -29.29 17.39 54.59
C ALA A 141 -30.49 17.89 55.43
N GLN A 142 -31.58 17.11 55.45
CA GLN A 142 -32.66 17.23 56.42
C GLN A 142 -32.35 16.41 57.68
#